data_AF-A0AA41R8Q8-F1
#
_entry.id   AF-A0AA41R8Q8-F1
#
_cell.length_a   1.000
_cell.length_b   1.000
_cell.length_c   1.000
_cell.angle_alpha   90.00
_cell.angle_beta   90.00
_cell.angle_gamma   90.00
#
_symmetry.space_group_name_H-M   'P 1'
#
loop_
_entity.id
_entity.type
_entity.pdbx_description
1 polymer ?
#
loop_
_entity_poly.entity_id
_entity_poly.type
_entity_poly.pdbx_seq_one_letter_code
_entity_poly.pdbx_strand_id
1 'polypeptide(L)'
;MHPGEKPYKFCGREISAQEVALIQEVVSTCEGISRNELAHTICELLDWKRPTGRLKWPEGLQFLERLESQGILALPAKRASGTPRPRKRVSAPEQAAACSELAGSVKQFTPIKVEIVQSRAQ
;
A
#
# COMPACT_ATOMS: atom_id res chain seq x y z
N MET A 1 -12.38 -12.87 -27.37
CA MET A 1 -12.34 -13.34 -25.97
C MET A 1 -10.88 -13.58 -25.62
N HIS A 2 -10.25 -12.68 -24.86
CA HIS A 2 -8.84 -12.81 -24.48
C HIS A 2 -8.70 -13.63 -23.18
N PRO A 3 -7.70 -14.50 -23.07
CA PRO A 3 -7.57 -15.48 -22.00
C PRO A 3 -7.12 -14.85 -20.68
N GLY A 4 -7.94 -15.01 -19.62
CA GLY A 4 -7.46 -15.57 -18.35
C GLY A 4 -6.40 -14.81 -17.54
N GLU A 5 -6.33 -13.49 -17.59
CA GLU A 5 -5.47 -12.74 -16.67
C GLU A 5 -6.14 -12.62 -15.30
N LYS A 6 -5.64 -13.39 -14.33
CA LYS A 6 -6.19 -13.44 -12.97
C LYS A 6 -6.11 -12.03 -12.33
N PRO A 7 -7.20 -11.55 -11.68
CA PRO A 7 -7.17 -10.27 -10.99
C PRO A 7 -6.17 -10.31 -9.82
N TYR A 8 -5.44 -9.21 -9.65
CA TYR A 8 -4.52 -9.02 -8.53
C TYR A 8 -5.33 -8.65 -7.28
N LYS A 9 -5.06 -9.32 -6.16
CA LYS A 9 -5.61 -8.92 -4.85
C LYS A 9 -4.58 -8.08 -4.10
N PHE A 10 -4.92 -6.83 -3.81
CA PHE A 10 -4.07 -5.93 -3.04
C PHE A 10 -4.88 -5.01 -2.13
N CYS A 11 -4.50 -4.92 -0.85
CA CYS A 11 -5.17 -4.11 0.16
C CYS A 11 -6.70 -4.25 0.20
N GLY A 12 -7.21 -5.47 -0.01
CA GLY A 12 -8.65 -5.78 0.00
C GLY A 12 -9.40 -5.39 -1.26
N ARG A 13 -8.71 -4.91 -2.31
CA ARG A 13 -9.28 -4.62 -3.63
C ARG A 13 -8.79 -5.64 -4.65
N GLU A 14 -9.69 -6.03 -5.56
CA GLU A 14 -9.36 -6.75 -6.78
C GLU A 14 -9.03 -5.75 -7.87
N ILE A 15 -7.87 -5.92 -8.48
CA ILE A 15 -7.37 -5.12 -9.59
C ILE A 15 -7.36 -6.02 -10.81
N SER A 16 -8.23 -5.71 -11.75
CA SER A 16 -8.40 -6.45 -13.00
C SER A 16 -7.18 -6.30 -13.91
N ALA A 17 -7.07 -7.20 -14.88
CA ALA A 17 -6.03 -7.12 -15.90
C ALA A 17 -6.12 -5.82 -16.73
N GLN A 18 -7.33 -5.33 -16.97
CA GLN A 18 -7.57 -4.05 -17.65
C GLN A 18 -7.01 -2.88 -16.85
N GLU A 19 -7.20 -2.88 -15.53
CA GLU A 19 -6.61 -1.86 -14.66
C GLU A 19 -5.08 -1.96 -14.63
N VAL A 20 -4.50 -3.16 -14.69
CA VAL A 20 -3.04 -3.33 -14.80
C VAL A 20 -2.51 -2.83 -16.15
N ALA A 21 -3.20 -3.12 -17.24
CA ALA A 21 -2.84 -2.60 -18.56
C ALA A 21 -2.91 -1.06 -18.59
N LEU A 22 -3.93 -0.47 -17.98
CA LEU A 22 -4.03 0.98 -17.79
C LEU A 22 -2.85 1.53 -16.98
N ILE A 23 -2.47 0.86 -15.88
CA ILE A 23 -1.30 1.25 -15.10
C ILE A 23 -0.04 1.24 -15.97
N GLN A 24 0.17 0.20 -16.77
CA GLN A 24 1.34 0.10 -17.65
C GLN A 24 1.38 1.24 -18.68
N GLU A 25 0.23 1.58 -19.27
CA GLU A 25 0.10 2.71 -20.21
C GLU A 25 0.43 4.05 -19.54
N VAL A 26 -0.08 4.28 -18.33
CA VAL A 26 0.20 5.53 -17.59
C VAL A 26 1.68 5.61 -17.21
N VAL A 27 2.28 4.50 -16.76
CA VAL A 27 3.72 4.46 -16.41
C VAL A 27 4.59 4.74 -17.64
N SER A 28 4.22 4.24 -18.82
CA SER A 28 5.00 4.45 -20.05
C SER A 28 4.82 5.84 -20.66
N THR A 29 3.66 6.47 -20.47
CA THR A 29 3.37 7.82 -20.99
C THR A 29 3.85 8.94 -20.06
N CYS A 30 3.91 8.68 -18.76
CA CYS A 30 4.30 9.65 -17.75
C CYS A 30 5.81 9.59 -17.44
N GLU A 31 6.65 9.78 -18.46
CA GLU A 31 8.09 9.89 -18.28
C GLU A 31 8.45 11.21 -17.58
N GLY A 32 9.29 11.17 -16.55
CA GLY A 32 9.83 12.37 -15.90
C GLY A 32 9.06 12.88 -14.66
N ILE A 33 8.01 12.22 -14.21
CA ILE A 33 7.37 12.50 -12.91
C ILE A 33 7.93 11.62 -11.79
N SER A 34 7.73 12.02 -10.53
CA SER A 34 8.14 11.18 -9.40
C SER A 34 7.24 9.95 -9.23
N ARG A 35 7.77 8.89 -8.60
CA ARG A 35 6.96 7.70 -8.24
C ARG A 35 5.75 8.05 -7.36
N ASN A 36 5.83 9.11 -6.56
CA ASN A 36 4.71 9.59 -5.74
C ASN A 36 3.61 10.22 -6.61
N GLU A 37 3.98 11.11 -7.54
CA GLU A 37 3.02 11.70 -8.48
C GLU A 37 2.35 10.60 -9.32
N LEU A 38 3.12 9.63 -9.81
CA LEU A 38 2.58 8.48 -10.53
C LEU A 38 1.58 7.68 -9.68
N ALA A 39 1.89 7.42 -8.40
CA ALA A 39 0.97 6.74 -7.49
C ALA A 39 -0.31 7.55 -7.25
N HIS A 40 -0.22 8.87 -7.17
CA HIS A 40 -1.40 9.74 -7.10
C HIS A 40 -2.27 9.62 -8.35
N THR A 41 -1.68 9.77 -9.54
CA THR A 41 -2.39 9.65 -10.82
C THR A 41 -3.09 8.30 -10.95
N ILE A 42 -2.41 7.20 -10.65
CA ILE A 42 -3.00 5.86 -10.68
C ILE A 42 -4.13 5.73 -9.66
N CYS A 43 -3.94 6.21 -8.43
CA CYS A 43 -5.01 6.17 -7.44
C CYS A 43 -6.22 7.02 -7.84
N GLU A 44 -6.04 8.13 -8.57
CA GLU A 44 -7.16 8.90 -9.11
C GLU A 44 -7.89 8.16 -10.21
N LEU A 45 -7.16 7.63 -11.20
CA LEU A 45 -7.73 6.91 -12.34
C LEU A 45 -8.52 5.67 -11.94
N LEU A 46 -8.04 4.95 -10.92
CA LEU A 46 -8.70 3.76 -10.40
C LEU A 46 -9.80 4.06 -9.37
N ASP A 47 -10.06 5.33 -9.07
CA ASP A 47 -10.86 5.77 -7.92
C ASP A 47 -10.44 5.04 -6.62
N TRP A 48 -9.13 4.85 -6.44
CA TRP A 48 -8.58 4.14 -5.31
C TRP A 48 -8.47 5.04 -4.08
N LYS A 49 -9.62 5.22 -3.44
CA LYS A 49 -9.83 6.12 -2.29
C LYS A 49 -10.12 5.35 -1.01
N ARG A 50 -9.84 6.01 0.12
CA ARG A 50 -10.32 5.60 1.44
C ARG A 50 -11.80 5.98 1.60
N PRO A 51 -12.52 5.42 2.57
CA PRO A 51 -13.90 5.86 2.88
C PRO A 51 -14.01 7.36 3.17
N THR A 52 -12.92 7.99 3.58
CA THR A 52 -12.82 9.44 3.80
C THR A 52 -12.62 10.26 2.52
N GLY A 53 -12.64 9.64 1.33
CA GLY A 53 -12.44 10.27 0.02
C GLY A 53 -10.99 10.56 -0.33
N ARG A 54 -10.04 10.43 0.61
CA ARG A 54 -8.61 10.63 0.36
C ARG A 54 -8.02 9.48 -0.46
N LEU A 55 -7.15 9.80 -1.41
CA LEU A 55 -6.43 8.80 -2.20
C LEU A 55 -5.62 7.87 -1.31
N LYS A 56 -5.61 6.60 -1.68
CA LYS A 56 -4.84 5.55 -1.03
C LYS A 56 -3.43 5.45 -1.62
N TRP A 57 -2.80 6.61 -1.84
CA TRP A 57 -1.52 6.74 -2.57
C TRP A 57 -0.36 5.92 -1.97
N PRO A 58 -0.20 5.76 -0.62
CA PRO A 58 0.89 4.95 -0.10
C PRO A 58 0.75 3.48 -0.48
N GLU A 59 -0.49 2.97 -0.49
CA GLU A 59 -0.79 1.62 -0.94
C GLU A 59 -0.71 1.51 -2.47
N GLY A 60 -1.12 2.54 -3.21
CA GLY A 60 -0.90 2.62 -4.66
C GLY A 60 0.58 2.53 -5.03
N LEU A 61 1.45 3.25 -4.32
CA LEU A 61 2.89 3.20 -4.52
C LEU A 61 3.47 1.80 -4.24
N GLN A 62 3.06 1.18 -3.13
CA GLN A 62 3.48 -0.19 -2.81
C GLN A 62 3.02 -1.19 -3.87
N PHE A 63 1.82 -0.99 -4.44
CA PHE A 63 1.33 -1.82 -5.53
C PHE A 63 2.19 -1.67 -6.78
N LEU A 64 2.53 -0.43 -7.16
CA LEU A 64 3.45 -0.15 -8.27
C LEU A 64 4.83 -0.80 -8.05
N GLU A 65 5.40 -0.69 -6.86
CA GLU A 65 6.68 -1.34 -6.52
C GLU A 65 6.57 -2.87 -6.57
N ARG A 66 5.42 -3.44 -6.19
CA ARG A 66 5.16 -4.87 -6.35
C ARG A 66 5.12 -5.29 -7.82
N LEU A 67 4.44 -4.53 -8.67
CA LEU A 67 4.40 -4.80 -10.12
C LEU A 67 5.80 -4.70 -10.76
N GLU A 68 6.61 -3.72 -10.34
CA GLU A 68 8.02 -3.61 -10.73
C GLU A 68 8.84 -4.84 -10.30
N SER A 69 8.70 -5.28 -9.04
CA SER A 69 9.41 -6.46 -8.53
C SER A 69 9.03 -7.77 -9.24
N GLN A 70 7.83 -7.83 -9.82
CA GLN A 70 7.33 -8.95 -10.61
C GLN A 70 7.72 -8.84 -12.10
N GLY A 71 8.39 -7.76 -12.50
CA GLY A 71 8.78 -7.52 -13.90
C GLY A 71 7.62 -7.13 -14.82
N ILE A 72 6.47 -6.74 -14.27
CA ILE A 72 5.27 -6.39 -15.04
C ILE A 72 5.41 -4.99 -15.66
N LEU A 73 6.12 -4.09 -14.99
CA LEU A 73 6.41 -2.74 -15.44
C LEU A 73 7.78 -2.30 -14.93
N ALA A 74 8.30 -1.20 -15.47
CA ALA A 74 9.51 -0.54 -14.97
C ALA A 74 9.13 0.85 -14.47
N LEU A 75 9.39 1.17 -13.20
CA LEU A 75 9.10 2.50 -12.68
C LEU A 75 10.27 3.46 -12.97
N PRO A 76 10.00 4.77 -13.07
CA PRO A 76 11.05 5.77 -13.14
C PRO A 76 12.08 5.60 -12.03
N ALA A 77 13.35 5.90 -12.32
CA ALA A 77 14.42 5.81 -11.34
C ALA A 77 14.05 6.58 -10.06
N LYS A 78 14.31 5.98 -8.89
CA LYS A 78 14.11 6.68 -7.60
C LYS A 78 15.02 7.89 -7.58
N ARG A 79 14.44 9.09 -7.64
CA ARG A 79 15.17 10.33 -7.34
C ARG A 79 15.61 10.24 -5.88
N ALA A 80 16.90 10.37 -5.61
CA ALA A 80 17.39 10.53 -4.24
C ALA A 80 16.68 11.76 -3.65
N SER A 81 15.80 11.54 -2.68
CA SER A 81 15.17 12.66 -1.98
C SER A 81 16.27 13.43 -1.25
N GLY A 82 16.36 14.72 -1.55
CA GLY A 82 17.28 15.63 -0.85
C GLY A 82 17.16 15.46 0.67
N THR A 83 18.31 15.57 1.33
CA THR A 83 18.60 15.45 2.76
C THR A 83 17.40 15.09 3.66
N PRO A 84 17.40 13.93 4.35
CA PRO A 84 16.29 13.53 5.20
C PRO A 84 16.01 14.63 6.22
N ARG A 85 14.81 15.24 6.12
CA ARG A 85 14.30 16.17 7.13
C ARG A 85 14.38 15.46 8.48
N PRO A 86 14.96 16.08 9.53
CA PRO A 86 15.07 15.43 10.83
C PRO A 86 13.66 15.02 11.28
N ARG A 87 13.40 13.71 11.30
CA ARG A 87 12.16 13.17 11.83
C ARG A 87 12.17 13.49 13.33
N LYS A 88 11.11 14.12 13.85
CA LYS A 88 10.88 14.19 15.29
C LYS A 88 10.97 12.75 15.80
N ARG A 89 11.97 12.47 16.64
CA ARG A 89 12.03 11.21 17.38
C ARG A 89 10.76 11.16 18.22
N VAL A 90 9.87 10.22 17.89
CA VAL A 90 8.84 9.82 18.84
C VAL A 90 9.60 9.12 19.96
N SER A 91 9.66 9.74 21.13
CA SER A 91 10.17 9.07 22.32
C SER A 91 9.38 7.77 22.48
N ALA A 92 10.10 6.65 22.57
CA ALA A 92 9.47 5.36 22.85
C ALA A 92 8.60 5.52 24.12
N PRO A 93 7.38 4.97 24.16
CA PRO A 93 6.64 4.92 25.42
C PRO A 93 7.51 4.19 26.44
N GLU A 94 7.78 4.89 27.54
CA GLU A 94 8.43 4.32 28.71
C GLU A 94 7.52 3.19 29.23
N GLN A 95 8.09 1.99 29.33
CA GLN A 95 7.43 0.70 29.62
C GLN A 95 6.39 0.20 28.60
N ALA A 96 6.88 -0.49 27.57
CA ALA A 96 6.17 -1.67 27.09
C ALA A 96 6.13 -2.68 28.25
N ALA A 97 4.96 -2.86 28.88
CA ALA A 97 4.72 -4.02 29.72
C ALA A 97 5.15 -5.25 28.92
N ALA A 98 6.00 -6.09 29.51
CA ALA A 98 6.50 -7.30 28.85
C ALA A 98 5.30 -8.10 28.33
N CYS A 99 5.09 -8.06 27.01
CA CYS A 99 4.15 -8.97 26.36
C CYS A 99 4.73 -10.36 26.55
N SER A 100 4.16 -11.15 27.45
CA SER A 100 4.46 -12.57 27.53
C SER A 100 4.21 -13.20 26.16
N GLU A 101 5.20 -13.89 25.62
CA GLU A 101 5.08 -14.60 24.35
C GLU A 101 3.95 -15.63 24.46
N LEU A 102 2.90 -15.45 23.66
CA LEU A 102 1.80 -16.40 23.54
C LEU A 102 2.23 -17.52 22.59
N ALA A 103 2.68 -18.65 23.14
CA ALA A 103 3.00 -19.86 22.38
C ALA A 103 1.91 -20.93 22.62
N GLY A 104 1.33 -21.45 21.54
CA GLY A 104 0.29 -22.49 21.61
C GLY A 104 -0.51 -22.62 20.31
N SER A 105 -1.38 -23.63 20.25
CA SER A 105 -2.33 -23.80 19.15
C SER A 105 -3.43 -22.75 19.23
N VAL A 106 -3.87 -22.21 18.09
CA VAL A 106 -4.93 -21.17 18.02
C VAL A 106 -6.22 -21.57 18.75
N LYS A 107 -6.54 -22.88 18.80
CA LYS A 107 -7.70 -23.40 19.55
C LYS A 107 -7.63 -23.12 21.05
N GLN A 108 -6.45 -22.93 21.62
CA GLN A 108 -6.27 -22.59 23.04
C GLN A 108 -6.61 -21.12 23.35
N PHE A 109 -6.84 -20.31 22.31
CA PHE A 109 -7.10 -18.88 22.41
C PHE A 109 -8.48 -18.49 21.85
N THR A 110 -9.42 -19.45 21.83
CA THR A 110 -10.81 -19.20 21.44
C THR A 110 -11.73 -19.09 22.66
N PRO A 111 -12.79 -18.26 22.61
CA PRO A 111 -13.19 -17.41 21.47
C PRO A 111 -12.40 -16.09 21.40
N ILE A 112 -12.06 -15.66 20.19
CA ILE A 112 -11.40 -14.37 19.94
C ILE A 112 -12.47 -13.28 19.91
N LYS A 113 -12.33 -12.26 20.76
CA LYS A 113 -13.18 -11.06 20.73
C LYS A 113 -12.46 -9.97 19.93
N VAL A 114 -13.13 -9.43 18.91
CA VAL A 114 -12.66 -8.28 18.13
C VAL A 114 -13.45 -7.04 18.55
N GLU A 115 -12.75 -5.95 18.86
CA GLU A 115 -13.37 -4.66 19.16
C GLU A 115 -12.88 -3.63 18.15
N ILE A 116 -13.82 -2.89 17.56
CA ILE A 116 -13.51 -1.84 16.59
C ILE A 116 -12.91 -0.67 17.37
N VAL A 117 -11.62 -0.40 17.16
CA VAL A 117 -10.96 0.73 17.81
C VAL A 117 -11.48 2.03 17.22
N GLN A 118 -12.27 2.76 18.00
CA GLN A 118 -12.75 4.08 17.66
C GLN A 118 -11.67 5.11 18.00
N SER A 119 -10.77 5.35 17.03
CA SER A 119 -9.77 6.42 17.00
C SER A 119 -8.61 6.35 18.00
N ARG A 120 -7.51 7.01 17.62
CA ARG A 120 -6.33 7.25 18.43
C ARG A 120 -6.55 8.58 19.16
N ALA A 121 -6.74 8.58 20.46
CA ALA A 121 -6.62 9.81 21.24
C ALA A 121 -5.18 10.34 21.07
N GLN A 122 -5.10 11.59 20.61
CA GLN A 122 -3.86 12.30 20.28
C GLN A 122 -3.13 12.78 21.53
#